data_AF-A0A170S7A8-F1
#
_entry.id   AF-A0A170S7A8-F1
#
_cell.length_a   1.000
_cell.length_b   1.000
_cell.length_c   1.000
_cell.angle_alpha   90.00
_cell.angle_beta   90.00
_cell.angle_gamma   90.00
#
_symmetry.space_group_name_H-M   'P 1'
#
loop_
_entity.id
_entity.type
_entity.pdbx_description
1 polymer ?
#
loop_
_entity_poly.entity_id
_entity_poly.type
_entity_poly.pdbx_seq_one_letter_code
_entity_poly.pdbx_strand_id
1 'polypeptide(L)'
;MQLRKLLCIFCLAVLLNSYYICNAYSINTKTDNIVRTNSLTYFDAVRSFKADFMQISSSEDIPRYGYVLMKKPGLLKWDYYPPTPVSIVIKDTTISYYDKELEEYSYTIVNNPIIGLLSSDIKNISTIDFINIDTVNNQKIVTLHDKKSDLYAEVIFNTDPITIVGLNILNPDSKTSIQFYNISSNIPIDKREFKHDISHYYLE
;
A
#
# COMPACT_ATOMS: atom_id res chain seq x y z
N MET A 1 74.49 18.26 24.03
CA MET A 1 74.03 17.69 22.75
C MET A 1 74.39 16.22 22.72
N GLN A 2 73.45 15.37 23.15
CA GLN A 2 73.70 13.94 23.37
C GLN A 2 73.54 13.13 22.09
N LEU A 3 74.57 12.34 21.82
CA LEU A 3 74.72 11.41 20.71
C LEU A 3 73.91 10.13 21.00
N ARG A 4 73.16 9.69 19.99
CA ARG A 4 72.23 8.55 19.98
C ARG A 4 72.83 7.26 20.55
N LYS A 5 72.14 6.65 21.52
CA LYS A 5 72.38 5.27 21.95
C LYS A 5 71.61 4.31 21.04
N LEU A 6 72.34 3.41 20.40
CA LEU A 6 71.87 2.19 19.77
C LEU A 6 71.80 1.11 20.85
N LEU A 7 70.65 0.46 21.06
CA LEU A 7 70.60 -0.82 21.75
C LEU A 7 69.48 -1.69 21.14
N CYS A 8 69.90 -2.70 20.40
CA CYS A 8 69.09 -3.85 20.00
C CYS A 8 68.70 -4.66 21.23
N ILE A 9 67.40 -4.97 21.42
CA ILE A 9 66.97 -6.22 22.06
C ILE A 9 65.75 -6.78 21.32
N PHE A 10 65.91 -8.05 20.97
CA PHE A 10 65.03 -9.05 20.37
C PHE A 10 63.74 -9.30 21.19
N CYS A 11 62.60 -9.52 20.51
CA CYS A 11 61.60 -10.58 20.75
C CYS A 11 60.32 -10.25 19.94
N LEU A 12 60.06 -10.92 18.82
CA LEU A 12 59.34 -12.19 18.72
C LEU A 12 57.81 -12.03 18.88
N ALA A 13 57.09 -12.23 17.77
CA ALA A 13 55.65 -12.50 17.65
C ALA A 13 54.72 -11.40 18.18
N VAL A 14 53.72 -10.88 17.46
CA VAL A 14 52.67 -11.56 16.70
C VAL A 14 52.09 -10.51 15.74
N LEU A 15 52.18 -10.74 14.42
CA LEU A 15 51.31 -10.04 13.48
C LEU A 15 49.92 -10.66 13.60
N LEU A 16 49.11 -10.16 14.53
CA LEU A 16 47.67 -10.39 14.53
C LEU A 16 47.10 -9.62 13.33
N ASN A 17 47.21 -10.22 12.15
CA ASN A 17 46.26 -10.00 11.07
C ASN A 17 44.91 -10.57 11.55
N SER A 18 44.19 -9.82 12.36
CA SER A 18 42.77 -10.03 12.53
C SER A 18 42.10 -9.56 11.24
N TYR A 19 42.00 -10.48 10.28
CA TYR A 19 40.96 -10.43 9.27
C TYR A 19 39.62 -10.49 10.00
N TYR A 20 39.12 -9.34 10.43
CA TYR A 20 37.71 -9.20 10.71
C TYR A 20 37.00 -9.31 9.35
N ILE A 21 36.62 -10.54 8.99
CA ILE A 21 35.60 -10.72 7.96
C ILE A 21 34.33 -10.15 8.56
N CYS A 22 34.04 -8.91 8.17
CA CYS A 22 32.75 -8.30 8.34
C CYS A 22 31.75 -9.11 7.50
N ASN A 23 31.12 -10.11 8.09
CA ASN A 23 29.88 -10.67 7.56
C ASN A 23 28.77 -9.65 7.82
N ALA A 24 28.71 -8.60 7.03
CA ALA A 24 27.62 -7.65 7.04
C ALA A 24 26.96 -7.61 5.66
N TYR A 25 25.62 -7.68 5.67
CA TYR A 25 24.72 -7.41 4.55
C TYR A 25 24.60 -8.46 3.43
N SER A 26 24.06 -9.64 3.75
CA SER A 26 23.45 -10.52 2.73
C SER A 26 22.13 -11.18 3.14
N ILE A 27 21.69 -11.01 4.38
CA ILE A 27 20.46 -11.63 4.91
C ILE A 27 19.21 -10.75 4.69
N ASN A 28 19.34 -9.42 4.78
CA ASN A 28 18.21 -8.51 4.53
C ASN A 28 17.77 -8.55 3.06
N THR A 29 18.68 -8.38 2.11
CA THR A 29 18.31 -8.31 0.68
C THR A 29 17.62 -9.57 0.17
N LYS A 30 18.01 -10.76 0.65
CA LYS A 30 17.35 -12.02 0.27
C LYS A 30 15.94 -12.11 0.88
N THR A 31 15.79 -11.73 2.14
CA THR A 31 14.51 -11.74 2.85
C THR A 31 13.54 -10.70 2.25
N ASP A 32 14.02 -9.48 2.01
CA ASP A 32 13.27 -8.39 1.37
C ASP A 32 12.75 -8.80 -0.02
N ASN A 33 13.60 -9.47 -0.81
CA ASN A 33 13.20 -9.98 -2.12
C ASN A 33 12.13 -11.09 -2.04
N ILE A 34 12.17 -11.95 -1.02
CA ILE A 34 11.15 -12.98 -0.80
C ILE A 34 9.82 -12.33 -0.37
N VAL A 35 9.85 -11.40 0.60
CA VAL A 35 8.67 -10.66 1.06
C VAL A 35 8.00 -9.93 -0.10
N ARG A 36 8.79 -9.23 -0.92
CA ARG A 36 8.31 -8.54 -2.12
C ARG A 36 7.69 -9.51 -3.13
N THR A 37 8.37 -10.59 -3.46
CA THR A 37 7.89 -11.55 -4.48
C THR A 37 6.59 -12.24 -4.05
N ASN A 38 6.53 -12.67 -2.79
CA ASN A 38 5.32 -13.28 -2.23
C ASN A 38 4.16 -12.29 -2.19
N SER A 39 4.41 -11.05 -1.77
CA SER A 39 3.40 -9.99 -1.74
C SER A 39 2.84 -9.69 -3.14
N LEU A 40 3.73 -9.54 -4.13
CA LEU A 40 3.33 -9.29 -5.51
C LEU A 40 2.43 -10.39 -6.08
N THR A 41 2.60 -11.64 -5.64
CA THR A 41 1.73 -12.74 -6.06
C THR A 41 0.26 -12.48 -5.71
N TYR A 42 -0.02 -11.94 -4.52
CA TYR A 42 -1.38 -11.60 -4.09
C TYR A 42 -1.94 -10.38 -4.84
N PHE A 43 -1.14 -9.33 -5.00
CA PHE A 43 -1.57 -8.15 -5.76
C PHE A 43 -1.81 -8.47 -7.24
N ASP A 44 -0.96 -9.28 -7.87
CA ASP A 44 -1.07 -9.63 -9.29
C ASP A 44 -2.23 -10.58 -9.60
N ALA A 45 -2.70 -11.34 -8.59
CA ALA A 45 -3.85 -12.22 -8.70
C ALA A 45 -5.19 -11.47 -8.79
N VAL A 46 -5.26 -10.21 -8.37
CA VAL A 46 -6.49 -9.39 -8.42
C VAL A 46 -6.35 -8.27 -9.44
N ARG A 47 -7.02 -8.43 -10.59
CA ARG A 47 -7.00 -7.49 -11.72
C ARG A 47 -8.23 -6.59 -11.77
N SER A 48 -9.33 -7.02 -11.18
CA SER A 48 -10.52 -6.20 -10.97
C SER A 48 -11.25 -6.70 -9.73
N PHE A 49 -11.94 -5.82 -9.02
CA PHE A 49 -12.95 -6.26 -8.07
C PHE A 49 -14.05 -5.21 -7.90
N LYS A 50 -15.24 -5.68 -7.55
CA LYS A 50 -16.34 -4.88 -7.03
C LYS A 50 -16.66 -5.37 -5.63
N ALA A 51 -16.88 -4.45 -4.71
CA ALA A 51 -17.32 -4.79 -3.37
C ALA A 51 -18.11 -3.62 -2.79
N ASP A 52 -18.92 -3.91 -1.79
CA ASP A 52 -19.36 -2.90 -0.85
C ASP A 52 -18.28 -2.74 0.23
N PHE A 53 -18.22 -1.58 0.89
CA PHE A 53 -17.24 -1.32 1.95
C PHE A 53 -17.84 -0.69 3.20
N MET A 54 -17.16 -0.91 4.32
CA MET A 54 -17.34 -0.21 5.58
C MET A 54 -15.98 0.34 5.99
N GLN A 55 -15.92 1.65 6.22
CA GLN A 55 -14.72 2.36 6.66
C GLN A 55 -14.94 2.88 8.08
N ILE A 56 -13.96 2.68 8.94
CA ILE A 56 -13.89 3.29 10.27
C ILE A 56 -12.52 3.94 10.46
N SER A 57 -12.49 5.16 11.01
CA SER A 57 -11.25 5.80 11.44
C SER A 57 -11.16 5.72 12.95
N SER A 58 -9.98 5.48 13.52
CA SER A 58 -9.79 5.56 14.97
C SER A 58 -10.02 6.96 15.55
N SER A 59 -10.07 7.99 14.69
CA SER A 59 -10.37 9.38 15.05
C SER A 59 -11.85 9.75 14.91
N GLU A 60 -12.69 8.85 14.40
CA GLU A 60 -14.10 9.13 14.11
C GLU A 60 -14.98 7.98 14.60
N ASP A 61 -16.05 8.30 15.34
CA ASP A 61 -16.92 7.26 15.91
C ASP A 61 -17.92 6.68 14.89
N ILE A 62 -18.12 7.36 13.75
CA ILE A 62 -19.17 7.02 12.79
C ILE A 62 -18.58 6.26 11.60
N PRO A 63 -19.00 5.00 11.36
CA PRO A 63 -18.57 4.26 10.18
C PRO A 63 -19.19 4.86 8.91
N ARG A 64 -18.39 4.90 7.84
CA ARG A 64 -18.81 5.26 6.49
C ARG A 64 -19.02 4.02 5.64
N TYR A 65 -20.00 4.06 4.74
CA TYR A 65 -20.35 2.95 3.87
C TYR A 65 -20.38 3.40 2.41
N GLY A 66 -20.27 2.44 1.50
CA GLY A 66 -20.33 2.70 0.07
C GLY A 66 -20.02 1.47 -0.75
N TYR A 67 -19.73 1.65 -2.02
CA TYR A 67 -19.19 0.61 -2.89
C TYR A 67 -17.89 1.06 -3.56
N VAL A 68 -17.07 0.07 -3.91
CA VAL A 68 -15.80 0.24 -4.60
C VAL A 68 -15.80 -0.56 -5.89
N LEU A 69 -15.26 0.06 -6.95
CA LEU A 69 -14.87 -0.62 -8.19
C LEU A 69 -13.38 -0.42 -8.38
N MET A 70 -12.68 -1.49 -8.73
CA MET A 70 -11.26 -1.44 -9.07
C MET A 70 -11.03 -2.22 -10.37
N LYS A 71 -10.22 -1.65 -11.25
CA LYS A 71 -9.69 -2.34 -12.44
C LYS A 71 -8.26 -1.89 -12.69
N LYS A 72 -7.33 -2.85 -12.71
CA LYS A 72 -5.93 -2.58 -13.03
C LYS A 72 -5.73 -2.41 -14.54
N PRO A 73 -4.76 -1.56 -14.94
CA PRO A 73 -4.09 -0.56 -14.10
C PRO A 73 -4.94 0.71 -13.96
N GLY A 74 -4.80 1.41 -12.83
CA GLY A 74 -5.12 2.83 -12.68
C GLY A 74 -6.60 3.22 -12.54
N LEU A 75 -7.55 2.28 -12.57
CA LEU A 75 -8.97 2.60 -12.41
C LEU A 75 -9.46 2.20 -11.02
N LEU A 76 -9.91 3.18 -10.25
CA LEU A 76 -10.51 2.99 -8.93
C LEU A 76 -11.70 3.93 -8.78
N LYS A 77 -12.78 3.47 -8.20
CA LYS A 77 -13.93 4.30 -7.85
C LYS A 77 -14.36 3.93 -6.44
N TRP A 78 -14.43 4.93 -5.57
CA TRP A 78 -15.09 4.86 -4.27
C TRP A 78 -16.35 5.70 -4.35
N ASP A 79 -17.48 5.14 -3.95
CA ASP A 79 -18.75 5.84 -3.99
C ASP A 79 -19.44 5.67 -2.65
N TYR A 80 -19.45 6.75 -1.87
CA TYR A 80 -19.94 6.78 -0.51
C TYR A 80 -21.46 7.00 -0.49
N TYR A 81 -22.11 6.30 0.44
CA TYR A 81 -23.51 6.47 0.78
C TYR A 81 -23.68 7.63 1.78
N PRO A 82 -24.90 8.19 1.93
CA PRO A 82 -25.21 9.14 3.00
C PRO A 82 -24.77 8.61 4.38
N PRO A 83 -24.36 9.47 5.33
CA PRO A 83 -24.54 10.93 5.37
C PRO A 83 -23.38 11.74 4.76
N THR A 84 -22.41 11.11 4.09
CA THR A 84 -21.32 11.82 3.40
C THR A 84 -21.29 11.34 1.95
N PRO A 85 -22.27 11.76 1.12
CA PRO A 85 -22.50 11.19 -0.20
C PRO A 85 -21.48 11.75 -1.19
N VAL A 86 -20.25 11.26 -1.14
CA VAL A 86 -19.15 11.70 -2.01
C VAL A 86 -18.74 10.60 -2.97
N SER A 87 -18.21 10.96 -4.13
CA SER A 87 -17.71 10.00 -5.11
C SER A 87 -16.28 10.37 -5.48
N ILE A 88 -15.36 9.41 -5.40
CA ILE A 88 -13.94 9.57 -5.70
C ILE A 88 -13.60 8.61 -6.82
N VAL A 89 -13.11 9.13 -7.95
CA VAL A 89 -12.70 8.33 -9.10
C VAL A 89 -11.24 8.61 -9.41
N ILE A 90 -10.44 7.56 -9.48
CA ILE A 90 -9.06 7.59 -9.94
C ILE A 90 -9.03 7.01 -11.35
N LYS A 91 -8.42 7.76 -12.27
CA LYS A 91 -8.07 7.32 -13.62
C LYS A 91 -6.60 7.60 -13.85
N ASP A 92 -5.81 6.54 -13.88
CA ASP A 92 -4.35 6.58 -13.96
C ASP A 92 -3.77 7.41 -12.81
N THR A 93 -3.40 8.66 -13.08
CA THR A 93 -2.83 9.58 -12.09
C THR A 93 -3.78 10.70 -11.68
N THR A 94 -4.96 10.82 -12.30
CA THR A 94 -5.93 11.86 -11.98
C THR A 94 -6.95 11.34 -10.97
N ILE A 95 -7.22 12.15 -9.95
CA ILE A 95 -8.29 11.94 -8.99
C ILE A 95 -9.35 13.00 -9.26
N SER A 96 -10.58 12.57 -9.49
CA SER A 96 -11.75 13.43 -9.47
C SER A 96 -12.58 13.11 -8.22
N TYR A 97 -12.90 14.16 -7.48
CA TYR A 97 -13.78 14.13 -6.33
C TYR A 97 -15.07 14.86 -6.72
N TYR A 98 -16.21 14.28 -6.35
CA TYR A 98 -17.53 14.87 -6.56
C TYR A 98 -18.29 14.85 -5.24
N ASP A 99 -18.62 16.05 -4.77
CA ASP A 99 -19.55 16.24 -3.66
C ASP A 99 -20.99 16.19 -4.21
N LYS A 100 -21.78 15.19 -3.82
CA LYS A 100 -23.16 15.07 -4.33
C LYS A 100 -24.13 16.02 -3.60
N GLU A 101 -23.78 16.56 -2.45
CA GLU A 101 -24.66 17.54 -1.79
C GLU A 101 -24.49 18.93 -2.40
N LEU A 102 -23.25 19.29 -2.71
CA LEU A 102 -22.92 20.59 -3.30
C LEU A 102 -22.94 20.59 -4.83
N GLU A 103 -23.00 19.41 -5.46
CA GLU A 103 -22.87 19.23 -6.91
C GLU A 103 -21.54 19.78 -7.47
N GLU A 104 -20.48 19.73 -6.66
CA GLU A 104 -19.19 20.32 -6.97
C GLU A 104 -18.12 19.28 -7.32
N TYR A 105 -17.32 19.61 -8.34
CA TYR A 105 -16.15 18.84 -8.73
C TYR A 105 -14.86 19.44 -8.19
N SER A 106 -13.97 18.56 -7.75
CA SER A 106 -12.58 18.88 -7.45
C SER A 106 -11.65 17.89 -8.13
N TYR A 107 -10.51 18.36 -8.62
CA TYR A 107 -9.54 17.54 -9.32
C TYR A 107 -8.15 17.67 -8.70
N THR A 108 -7.45 16.56 -8.57
CA THR A 108 -6.05 16.53 -8.14
C THR A 108 -5.30 15.39 -8.82
N ILE A 109 -4.01 15.30 -8.56
CA ILE A 109 -3.16 14.21 -9.04
C ILE A 109 -2.79 13.27 -7.89
N VAL A 110 -2.62 11.98 -8.20
CA VAL A 110 -2.11 10.98 -7.26
C VAL A 110 -0.68 11.38 -6.89
N ASN A 111 -0.55 12.07 -5.76
CA ASN A 111 0.76 12.45 -5.22
C ASN A 111 1.29 11.42 -4.23
N ASN A 112 0.42 10.64 -3.61
CA ASN A 112 0.75 9.57 -2.67
C ASN A 112 0.32 8.21 -3.28
N PRO A 113 1.26 7.34 -3.66
CA PRO A 113 0.98 6.01 -4.19
C PRO A 113 -0.01 5.17 -3.37
N ILE A 114 -0.06 5.34 -2.04
CA ILE A 114 -1.01 4.62 -1.17
C ILE A 114 -2.47 4.92 -1.54
N ILE A 115 -2.77 6.12 -2.07
CA ILE A 115 -4.11 6.54 -2.48
C ILE A 115 -4.62 5.68 -3.66
N GLY A 116 -3.74 5.34 -4.59
CA GLY A 116 -4.06 4.52 -5.77
C GLY A 116 -3.69 3.05 -5.61
N LEU A 117 -3.24 2.63 -4.41
CA LEU A 117 -2.53 1.37 -4.19
C LEU A 117 -3.23 0.15 -4.80
N LEU A 118 -4.55 0.04 -4.59
CA LEU A 118 -5.32 -1.12 -5.03
C LEU A 118 -5.40 -1.25 -6.55
N SER A 119 -5.45 -0.13 -7.28
CA SER A 119 -5.55 -0.09 -8.74
C SER A 119 -4.21 0.00 -9.46
N SER A 120 -3.15 0.37 -8.76
CA SER A 120 -1.83 0.60 -9.36
C SER A 120 -1.11 -0.70 -9.72
N ASP A 121 -0.17 -0.60 -10.67
CA ASP A 121 0.87 -1.60 -10.86
C ASP A 121 1.99 -1.38 -9.84
N ILE A 122 1.77 -1.88 -8.62
CA ILE A 122 2.65 -1.63 -7.47
C ILE A 122 4.07 -2.20 -7.67
N LYS A 123 4.26 -3.14 -8.61
CA LYS A 123 5.58 -3.68 -8.94
C LYS A 123 6.53 -2.61 -9.45
N ASN A 124 6.00 -1.55 -10.05
CA ASN A 124 6.78 -0.50 -10.71
C ASN A 124 6.86 0.80 -9.89
N ILE A 125 6.35 0.82 -8.65
CA ILE A 125 6.38 2.01 -7.77
C ILE A 125 7.62 1.94 -6.88
N SER A 126 8.63 2.77 -7.14
CA SER A 126 9.91 2.77 -6.42
C SER A 126 9.84 3.31 -4.99
N THR A 127 8.79 4.07 -4.67
CA THR A 127 8.57 4.64 -3.32
C THR A 127 7.85 3.70 -2.38
N ILE A 128 7.31 2.57 -2.88
CA ILE A 128 6.64 1.56 -2.07
C ILE A 128 7.62 0.46 -1.70
N ASP A 129 7.85 0.30 -0.40
CA ASP A 129 8.61 -0.80 0.17
C ASP A 129 7.64 -1.85 0.73
N PHE A 130 7.93 -3.12 0.45
CA PHE A 130 7.20 -4.26 1.01
C PHE A 130 7.87 -4.66 2.31
N ILE A 131 7.22 -4.33 3.42
CA ILE A 131 7.80 -4.46 4.76
C ILE A 131 7.63 -5.88 5.28
N ASN A 132 6.42 -6.43 5.17
CA ASN A 132 6.13 -7.77 5.69
C ASN A 132 4.97 -8.44 4.95
N ILE A 133 4.91 -9.76 5.05
CA ILE A 133 3.75 -10.56 4.67
C ILE A 133 3.46 -11.62 5.74
N ASP A 134 2.42 -11.38 6.53
CA ASP A 134 2.01 -12.27 7.63
C ASP A 134 0.79 -13.11 7.27
N THR A 135 0.54 -14.13 8.10
CA THR A 135 -0.70 -14.92 8.06
C THR A 135 -1.42 -14.83 9.38
N VAL A 136 -2.64 -14.29 9.37
CA VAL A 136 -3.48 -14.13 10.55
C VAL A 136 -4.88 -14.61 10.19
N ASN A 137 -5.45 -15.52 10.99
CA ASN A 137 -6.80 -16.06 10.75
C ASN A 137 -7.04 -16.53 9.30
N ASN A 138 -6.07 -17.26 8.73
CA ASN A 138 -6.07 -17.76 7.35
C ASN A 138 -6.10 -16.66 6.25
N GLN A 139 -5.92 -15.40 6.62
CA GLN A 139 -5.74 -14.28 5.70
C GLN A 139 -4.27 -13.90 5.60
N LYS A 140 -3.88 -13.39 4.43
CA LYS A 140 -2.56 -12.83 4.20
C LYS A 140 -2.62 -11.33 4.37
N ILE A 141 -1.73 -10.80 5.18
CA ILE A 141 -1.63 -9.37 5.45
C ILE A 141 -0.31 -8.89 4.88
N VAL A 142 -0.36 -8.05 3.85
CA VAL A 142 0.83 -7.43 3.27
C VAL A 142 0.97 -6.03 3.83
N THR A 143 2.07 -5.77 4.53
CA THR A 143 2.42 -4.45 5.06
C THR A 143 3.34 -3.73 4.09
N LEU A 144 2.97 -2.50 3.75
CA LEU A 144 3.66 -1.62 2.81
C LEU A 144 4.02 -0.32 3.50
N HIS A 145 5.14 0.27 3.11
CA HIS A 145 5.54 1.62 3.49
C HIS A 145 5.65 2.48 2.24
N ASP A 146 4.94 3.59 2.21
CA ASP A 146 5.11 4.62 1.21
C ASP A 146 6.12 5.65 1.68
N LYS A 147 7.36 5.55 1.20
CA LYS A 147 8.45 6.48 1.52
C LYS A 147 8.13 7.93 1.17
N LYS A 148 7.21 8.17 0.24
CA LYS A 148 6.89 9.54 -0.20
C LYS A 148 6.01 10.27 0.80
N SER A 149 5.07 9.57 1.42
CA SER A 149 4.15 10.14 2.41
C SER A 149 4.47 9.74 3.84
N ASP A 150 5.42 8.82 4.03
CA ASP A 150 5.74 8.16 5.29
C ASP A 150 4.53 7.46 5.94
N LEU A 151 3.65 6.89 5.09
CA LEU A 151 2.46 6.18 5.55
C LEU A 151 2.64 4.67 5.39
N TYR A 152 1.99 3.92 6.26
CA TYR A 152 1.93 2.47 6.16
C TYR A 152 0.55 2.02 5.69
N ALA A 153 0.50 0.95 4.91
CA ALA A 153 -0.74 0.27 4.56
C ALA A 153 -0.64 -1.22 4.83
N GLU A 154 -1.77 -1.80 5.25
CA GLU A 154 -1.97 -3.24 5.32
C GLU A 154 -3.05 -3.61 4.30
N VAL A 155 -2.71 -4.40 3.29
CA VAL A 155 -3.71 -4.98 2.38
C VAL A 155 -3.95 -6.41 2.79
N ILE A 156 -5.22 -6.74 3.03
CA ILE A 156 -5.64 -8.03 3.57
C ILE A 156 -6.24 -8.85 2.44
N PHE A 157 -5.78 -10.08 2.29
CA PHE A 157 -6.19 -11.01 1.26
C PHE A 157 -6.75 -12.30 1.87
N ASN A 158 -7.84 -12.81 1.29
CA ASN A 158 -8.12 -14.24 1.36
C ASN A 158 -7.12 -15.01 0.48
N THR A 159 -6.93 -16.30 0.78
CA THR A 159 -5.96 -17.15 0.08
C THR A 159 -6.59 -18.13 -0.91
N ASP A 160 -7.84 -18.52 -0.69
CA ASP A 160 -8.60 -19.43 -1.55
C ASP A 160 -10.09 -19.04 -1.58
N PRO A 161 -10.59 -18.39 -2.66
CA PRO A 161 -9.81 -17.78 -3.73
C PRO A 161 -9.04 -16.54 -3.24
N ILE A 162 -8.02 -16.11 -3.99
CA ILE A 162 -7.32 -14.85 -3.69
C ILE A 162 -8.22 -13.64 -4.00
N THR A 163 -8.61 -12.92 -2.96
CA THR A 163 -9.43 -11.69 -3.04
C THR A 163 -8.94 -10.66 -2.04
N ILE A 164 -9.05 -9.37 -2.39
CA ILE A 164 -8.81 -8.28 -1.43
C ILE A 164 -10.04 -8.16 -0.53
N VAL A 165 -9.86 -8.32 0.77
CA VAL A 165 -10.94 -8.30 1.77
C VAL A 165 -10.88 -7.09 2.70
N GLY A 166 -9.74 -6.40 2.73
CA GLY A 166 -9.62 -5.17 3.50
C GLY A 166 -8.37 -4.38 3.20
N LEU A 167 -8.37 -3.15 3.68
CA LEU A 167 -7.28 -2.19 3.59
C LEU A 167 -7.23 -1.40 4.90
N ASN A 168 -6.07 -1.35 5.54
CA ASN A 168 -5.81 -0.40 6.62
C ASN A 168 -4.77 0.62 6.16
N ILE A 169 -5.01 1.89 6.46
CA ILE A 169 -4.04 2.98 6.31
C ILE A 169 -3.66 3.43 7.72
N LEU A 170 -2.37 3.39 8.03
CA LEU A 170 -1.83 3.80 9.32
C LEU A 170 -1.11 5.14 9.16
N ASN A 171 -1.61 6.12 9.89
CA ASN A 171 -0.96 7.40 10.17
C ASN A 171 -0.32 7.34 11.58
N PRO A 172 0.59 8.27 11.92
CA PRO A 172 1.20 8.30 13.25
C PRO A 172 0.20 8.25 14.41
N ASP A 173 -0.91 8.99 14.29
CA ASP A 173 -1.89 9.15 15.37
C ASP A 173 -3.25 8.50 15.07
N SER A 174 -3.43 7.91 13.88
CA SER A 174 -4.73 7.36 13.48
C SER A 174 -4.62 6.16 12.56
N LYS A 175 -5.64 5.29 12.63
CA LYS A 175 -5.79 4.15 11.74
C LYS A 175 -7.14 4.26 11.03
N THR A 176 -7.12 4.28 9.71
CA THR A 176 -8.32 4.08 8.90
C THR A 176 -8.39 2.61 8.48
N SER A 177 -9.47 1.92 8.82
CA SER A 177 -9.69 0.52 8.47
C SER A 177 -10.88 0.41 7.52
N ILE A 178 -10.70 -0.28 6.39
CA ILE A 178 -11.70 -0.50 5.37
C ILE A 178 -11.89 -2.01 5.22
N GLN A 179 -13.12 -2.47 5.39
CA GLN A 179 -13.51 -3.86 5.19
C GLN A 179 -14.40 -3.97 3.95
N PHE A 180 -14.17 -4.99 3.14
CA PHE A 180 -14.95 -5.26 1.93
C PHE A 180 -15.92 -6.43 2.13
N TYR A 181 -17.14 -6.29 1.61
CA TYR A 181 -18.16 -7.33 1.61
C TYR A 181 -18.82 -7.43 0.22
N ASN A 182 -19.56 -8.51 -0.02
CA ASN A 182 -20.16 -8.82 -1.33
C ASN A 182 -19.14 -8.78 -2.49
N ILE A 183 -17.94 -9.31 -2.22
CA ILE A 183 -16.78 -9.18 -3.12
C ILE A 183 -16.98 -10.04 -4.38
N SER A 184 -16.91 -9.39 -5.53
CA SER A 184 -16.81 -10.03 -6.84
C SER A 184 -15.44 -9.70 -7.45
N SER A 185 -14.52 -10.67 -7.42
CA SER A 185 -13.13 -10.51 -7.88
C SER A 185 -12.92 -11.05 -9.29
N ASN A 186 -12.00 -10.44 -10.04
CA ASN A 186 -11.59 -10.80 -11.40
C ASN A 186 -12.73 -10.90 -12.42
N ILE A 187 -13.82 -10.17 -12.19
CA ILE A 187 -14.94 -10.05 -13.12
C ILE A 187 -14.67 -8.99 -14.20
N PRO A 188 -15.26 -9.10 -15.40
CA PRO A 188 -15.32 -7.99 -16.34
C PRO A 188 -16.04 -6.78 -15.70
N ILE A 189 -15.43 -5.61 -15.81
CA ILE A 189 -16.02 -4.32 -15.42
C ILE A 189 -15.81 -3.37 -16.58
N ASP A 190 -16.86 -2.69 -17.01
CA ASP A 190 -16.79 -1.74 -18.11
C ASP A 190 -16.06 -0.48 -17.63
N LYS A 191 -15.11 0.02 -18.43
CA LYS A 191 -14.36 1.24 -18.10
C LYS A 191 -15.28 2.46 -17.93
N ARG A 192 -16.47 2.45 -18.55
CA ARG A 192 -17.49 3.49 -18.45
C ARG A 192 -18.15 3.58 -17.07
N GLU A 193 -18.01 2.55 -16.23
CA GLU A 193 -18.51 2.56 -14.84
C GLU A 193 -17.64 3.41 -13.91
N PHE A 194 -16.38 3.68 -14.29
CA PHE A 194 -15.47 4.56 -13.56
C PHE A 194 -15.78 6.02 -13.87
N LYS A 195 -16.94 6.50 -13.41
CA LYS A 195 -17.39 7.89 -13.50
C LYS A 195 -18.27 8.21 -12.29
N HIS A 196 -18.38 9.49 -11.98
CA HIS A 196 -19.35 9.95 -10.99
C HIS A 196 -20.77 9.72 -11.50
N ASP A 197 -21.64 9.23 -10.62
CA ASP A 197 -23.06 9.08 -10.95
C ASP A 197 -23.78 10.39 -10.67
N ILE A 198 -24.24 11.04 -11.74
CA ILE A 198 -25.01 12.30 -11.72
C ILE A 198 -26.44 12.08 -12.21
N SER A 199 -26.87 10.83 -12.39
CA SER A 199 -28.19 10.52 -12.96
C SER A 199 -29.35 11.00 -12.10
N HIS A 200 -29.15 11.15 -10.79
CA HIS A 200 -30.17 11.62 -9.85
C HIS A 200 -30.69 13.03 -10.16
N TYR A 201 -29.89 13.89 -10.80
CA TYR A 201 -30.26 15.29 -11.09
C TYR A 201 -31.00 15.50 -12.41
N TYR A 202 -31.09 14.48 -13.26
CA TYR A 202 -31.71 14.58 -14.59
C TYR A 202 -33.02 13.78 -14.70
N LEU A 203 -33.64 13.45 -13.57
CA LEU A 203 -34.92 12.72 -13.50
C LEU A 203 -36.14 13.66 -13.36
N GLU A 204 -35.99 14.95 -13.67
CA GLU A 204 -37.09 15.92 -13.78
C GLU A 204 -37.53 16.14 -15.25
#